data_AF-F8P1F8-F1
#
_entry.id   AF-F8P1F8-F1
#
_cell.length_a   1.000
_cell.length_b   1.000
_cell.length_c   1.000
_cell.angle_alpha   90.00
_cell.angle_beta   90.00
_cell.angle_gamma   90.00
#
_symmetry.space_group_name_H-M   'P 1'
#
loop_
_entity.id
_entity.type
_entity.pdbx_description
1 polymer ?
#
loop_
_entity_poly.entity_id
_entity_poly.type
_entity_poly.pdbx_seq_one_letter_code
_entity_poly.pdbx_strand_id
1 'polypeptide(L)'
;MQWGLKSARGQAHTLESIGPAIECIRTHFPVQGSHDMKKTLLQEEKIMVPRYYWTAGVNNLWSFDQHDKWRRFQLFLHVGLEPFSGQVLWLKVWWTNRNPRLICGWYCDTVAKLGGMPLVTQSDPRSENNGIFKGSHRNIKPKIFWNQLRRRWSPGFERLLDYGLNEGLYNPDDPLQRLTFHYIFIPWLQDELDLFVDRFNHTLPRHNRNKILPHGRPADIFEQPENFESQDFSILHLPSLNEVRNMYASPDHPVFELVPPAFAQQASAFISKRRTSTGVMDQQALPDEGFVGSEFMPLMDLPVYRPPTYTRGSSSANKFSSNDDESDYMHEWTDSDGNGSGQADVDNGAQA
;
A
#
# COMPACT_ATOMS: atom_id res chain seq x y z
N MET A 1 26.00 -5.38 15.70
CA MET A 1 26.17 -4.29 16.68
C MET A 1 24.80 -4.01 17.27
N GLN A 2 24.55 -4.40 18.52
CA GLN A 2 23.25 -4.20 19.18
C GLN A 2 23.27 -2.82 19.81
N TRP A 3 22.44 -1.89 19.33
CA TRP A 3 22.55 -0.45 19.63
C TRP A 3 22.17 -0.08 21.08
N GLY A 4 21.82 -1.03 21.95
CA GLY A 4 21.54 -0.79 23.39
C GLY A 4 20.33 0.10 23.70
N LEU A 5 19.58 0.54 22.69
CA LEU A 5 18.47 1.48 22.83
C LEU A 5 17.20 0.78 23.28
N LYS A 6 16.64 1.23 24.42
CA LYS A 6 15.33 0.78 24.92
C LYS A 6 14.21 1.57 24.26
N SER A 7 13.03 0.96 24.12
CA SER A 7 11.83 1.69 23.69
C SER A 7 11.41 2.73 24.73
N ALA A 8 10.62 3.73 24.36
CA ALA A 8 10.15 4.79 25.28
C ALA A 8 9.55 4.25 26.59
N ARG A 9 8.80 3.14 26.47
CA ARG A 9 8.18 2.44 27.60
C ARG A 9 9.23 1.76 28.49
N GLY A 10 10.33 1.27 27.90
CA GLY A 10 11.49 0.76 28.62
C GLY A 10 12.45 1.85 29.14
N GLN A 11 12.28 3.09 28.69
CA GLN A 11 12.98 4.28 29.17
C GLN A 11 12.19 5.04 30.25
N ALA A 12 10.94 4.64 30.50
CA ALA A 12 10.03 5.26 31.47
C ALA A 12 9.78 6.77 31.23
N HIS A 13 9.81 7.22 29.97
CA HIS A 13 9.55 8.63 29.65
C HIS A 13 8.06 9.00 29.78
N THR A 14 7.77 10.09 30.48
CA THR A 14 6.49 10.82 30.50
C THR A 14 6.52 12.04 29.57
N LEU A 15 5.36 12.64 29.27
CA LEU A 15 5.30 13.90 28.51
C LEU A 15 6.17 15.00 29.14
N GLU A 16 6.16 15.10 30.46
CA GLU A 16 6.98 16.06 31.22
C GLU A 16 8.47 15.79 31.05
N SER A 17 8.88 14.50 31.03
CA SER A 17 10.29 14.14 30.87
C SER A 17 10.85 14.37 29.46
N ILE A 18 9.99 14.36 28.43
CA ILE A 18 10.40 14.56 27.02
C ILE A 18 10.34 16.05 26.64
N GLY A 19 9.53 16.86 27.34
CA GLY A 19 9.32 18.29 27.08
C GLY A 19 10.62 19.09 26.89
N PRO A 20 11.58 19.05 27.84
CA PRO A 20 12.83 19.79 27.73
C PRO A 20 13.67 19.41 26.50
N ALA A 21 13.70 18.12 26.14
CA ALA A 21 14.41 17.63 24.95
C ALA A 21 13.75 18.12 23.66
N ILE A 22 12.41 18.14 23.60
CA ILE A 22 11.67 18.71 22.47
C ILE A 22 11.93 20.22 22.35
N GLU A 23 11.92 20.95 23.46
CA GLU A 23 12.20 22.39 23.48
C GLU A 23 13.63 22.68 23.01
N CYS A 24 14.61 21.93 23.49
CA CYS A 24 16.01 22.02 23.05
C CYS A 24 16.15 21.79 21.54
N ILE A 25 15.51 20.76 20.98
CA ILE A 25 15.58 20.52 19.53
C ILE A 25 14.85 21.64 18.76
N ARG A 26 13.75 22.18 19.30
CA ARG A 26 13.01 23.29 18.69
C ARG A 26 13.78 24.61 18.69
N THR A 27 14.75 24.84 19.58
CA THR A 27 15.60 26.04 19.49
C THR A 27 16.53 25.98 18.28
N HIS A 28 17.04 24.79 17.96
CA HIS A 28 17.94 24.56 16.81
C HIS A 28 17.17 24.36 15.50
N PHE A 29 16.02 23.69 15.55
CA PHE A 29 15.19 23.35 14.39
C PHE A 29 13.72 23.76 14.59
N PRO A 30 13.42 25.07 14.60
CA PRO A 30 12.09 25.58 14.98
C PRO A 30 10.93 25.14 14.07
N VAL A 31 11.24 24.85 12.80
CA VAL A 31 10.27 24.46 11.77
C VAL A 31 10.18 22.95 11.52
N GLN A 32 10.92 22.15 12.29
CA GLN A 32 11.03 20.70 12.06
C GLN A 32 9.70 19.98 12.32
N GLY A 33 9.30 19.16 11.35
CA GLY A 33 8.10 18.33 11.47
C GLY A 33 8.28 17.19 12.48
N SER A 34 7.18 16.70 13.04
CA SER A 34 7.22 15.63 14.07
C SER A 34 7.90 14.32 13.63
N HIS A 35 7.99 14.03 12.33
CA HIS A 35 8.73 12.87 11.82
C HIS A 35 10.24 13.04 12.03
N ASP A 36 10.78 14.16 11.57
CA ASP A 36 12.21 14.46 11.69
C ASP A 36 12.57 14.72 13.15
N MET A 37 11.70 15.41 13.91
CA MET A 37 11.88 15.63 15.35
C MET A 37 12.07 14.32 16.11
N LYS A 38 11.34 13.26 15.76
CA LYS A 38 11.51 11.93 16.37
C LYS A 38 12.84 11.28 16.02
N LYS A 39 13.35 11.49 14.79
CA LYS A 39 14.69 11.03 14.41
C LYS A 39 15.76 11.76 15.21
N THR A 40 15.62 13.08 15.36
CA THR A 40 16.55 13.89 16.15
C THR A 40 16.51 13.50 17.63
N LEU A 41 15.33 13.37 18.24
CA LEU A 41 15.18 12.84 19.61
C LEU A 41 15.85 11.47 19.78
N LEU A 42 15.71 10.58 18.80
CA LEU A 42 16.35 9.26 18.86
C LEU A 42 17.88 9.34 18.72
N GLN A 43 18.39 10.22 17.86
CA GLN A 43 19.82 10.31 17.54
C GLN A 43 20.59 11.08 18.60
N GLU A 44 20.08 12.24 19.00
CA GLU A 44 20.74 13.20 19.88
C GLU A 44 20.43 12.89 21.35
N GLU A 45 19.15 12.68 21.68
CA GLU A 45 18.69 12.53 23.06
C GLU A 45 18.51 11.05 23.47
N LYS A 46 18.70 10.13 22.52
CA LYS A 46 18.42 8.69 22.66
C LYS A 46 16.97 8.40 23.08
N ILE A 47 16.05 9.34 22.91
CA ILE A 47 14.63 9.20 23.27
C ILE A 47 13.88 8.57 22.11
N MET A 48 13.27 7.41 22.34
CA MET A 48 12.33 6.83 21.39
C MET A 48 10.93 7.36 21.70
N VAL A 49 10.13 7.69 20.67
CA VAL A 49 8.73 8.13 20.86
C VAL A 49 7.79 7.24 20.04
N PRO A 50 6.98 6.37 20.68
CA PRO A 50 6.08 5.47 19.97
C PRO A 50 5.01 6.26 19.20
N ARG A 51 4.49 5.64 18.14
CA ARG A 51 3.27 6.11 17.49
C ARG A 51 2.13 5.24 17.97
N TYR A 52 1.17 5.85 18.66
CA TYR A 52 -0.10 5.20 18.95
C TYR A 52 -1.08 5.48 17.82
N TYR A 53 -1.83 4.46 17.45
CA TYR A 53 -2.94 4.56 16.52
C TYR A 53 -4.10 3.79 17.13
N TRP A 54 -5.25 4.44 17.24
CA TRP A 54 -6.47 3.88 17.84
C TRP A 54 -7.69 4.29 17.00
N THR A 55 -8.72 3.46 17.05
CA THR A 55 -10.05 3.70 16.46
C THR A 55 -11.07 3.09 17.42
N ALA A 56 -12.29 3.64 17.47
CA ALA A 56 -13.29 3.23 18.46
C ALA A 56 -13.87 1.82 18.22
N GLY A 57 -13.89 1.38 16.97
CA GLY A 57 -14.40 0.06 16.57
C GLY A 57 -14.45 -0.09 15.07
N VAL A 58 -15.08 -1.17 14.62
CA VAL A 58 -15.27 -1.49 13.20
C VAL A 58 -16.15 -0.42 12.55
N ASN A 59 -15.82 -0.05 11.31
CA ASN A 59 -16.52 0.99 10.53
C ASN A 59 -16.57 2.39 11.17
N ASN A 60 -15.88 2.63 12.29
CA ASN A 60 -15.68 3.99 12.81
C ASN A 60 -14.87 4.86 11.81
N LEU A 61 -13.93 4.23 11.10
CA LEU A 61 -13.06 4.91 10.16
C LEU A 61 -12.70 3.98 9.00
N TRP A 62 -12.78 4.45 7.76
CA TRP A 62 -12.06 3.81 6.64
C TRP A 62 -10.92 4.72 6.16
N SER A 63 -9.77 4.13 5.86
CA SER A 63 -8.59 4.86 5.38
C SER A 63 -8.20 4.44 3.96
N PHE A 64 -7.89 5.42 3.11
CA PHE A 64 -7.61 5.24 1.69
C PHE A 64 -6.23 5.79 1.35
N ASP A 65 -5.49 5.10 0.48
CA ASP A 65 -4.16 5.55 0.06
C ASP A 65 -3.78 5.04 -1.33
N GLN A 66 -2.88 5.78 -1.98
CA GLN A 66 -2.36 5.49 -3.32
C GLN A 66 -0.90 5.04 -3.25
N HIS A 67 -0.47 4.25 -4.22
CA HIS A 67 0.92 3.78 -4.29
C HIS A 67 1.46 3.76 -5.72
N ASP A 68 2.53 4.55 -5.93
CA ASP A 68 3.00 4.95 -7.26
C ASP A 68 4.30 4.26 -7.69
N LYS A 69 4.85 3.30 -6.92
CA LYS A 69 6.13 2.66 -7.29
C LYS A 69 6.09 1.92 -8.64
N TRP A 70 4.91 1.48 -9.05
CA TRP A 70 4.69 0.80 -10.33
C TRP A 70 4.36 1.75 -11.48
N ARG A 71 4.45 3.07 -11.25
CA ARG A 71 4.27 4.08 -12.30
C ARG A 71 5.19 3.86 -13.49
N ARG A 72 6.38 3.30 -13.30
CA ARG A 72 7.32 2.95 -14.40
C ARG A 72 6.75 1.91 -15.38
N PHE A 73 5.81 1.10 -14.94
CA PHE A 73 5.10 0.14 -15.78
C PHE A 73 3.75 0.67 -16.32
N GLN A 74 3.41 1.92 -16.00
CA GLN A 74 2.06 2.49 -16.22
C GLN A 74 0.97 1.75 -15.43
N LEU A 75 1.30 1.30 -14.21
CA LEU A 75 0.38 0.66 -13.26
C LEU A 75 0.35 1.45 -11.95
N PHE A 76 -0.85 1.61 -11.40
CA PHE A 76 -1.08 2.35 -10.16
C PHE A 76 -1.91 1.51 -9.20
N LEU A 77 -1.52 1.52 -7.93
CA LEU A 77 -2.20 0.76 -6.88
C LEU A 77 -2.96 1.69 -5.95
N HIS A 78 -4.13 1.24 -5.50
CA HIS A 78 -4.92 1.93 -4.49
C HIS A 78 -5.49 0.93 -3.49
N VAL A 79 -5.47 1.28 -2.21
CA VAL A 79 -6.02 0.46 -1.13
C VAL A 79 -7.09 1.21 -0.35
N GLY A 80 -8.12 0.49 0.07
CA GLY A 80 -9.04 0.90 1.13
C GLY A 80 -8.96 -0.09 2.29
N LEU A 81 -8.80 0.45 3.50
CA LEU A 81 -8.63 -0.33 4.73
C LEU A 81 -9.64 0.09 5.78
N GLU A 82 -10.12 -0.88 6.56
CA GLU A 82 -10.75 -0.65 7.86
C GLU A 82 -9.66 -0.77 8.95
N PRO A 83 -9.21 0.33 9.58
CA PRO A 83 -8.04 0.30 10.44
C PRO A 83 -8.21 -0.45 11.77
N PHE A 84 -9.42 -0.58 12.31
CA PHE A 84 -9.65 -1.23 13.60
C PHE A 84 -9.29 -2.72 13.53
N SER A 85 -9.96 -3.44 12.64
CA SER A 85 -9.70 -4.84 12.29
C SER A 85 -8.40 -5.01 11.51
N GLY A 86 -8.04 -4.03 10.69
CA GLY A 86 -6.97 -4.13 9.69
C GLY A 86 -7.43 -4.81 8.39
N GLN A 87 -8.73 -4.97 8.18
CA GLN A 87 -9.25 -5.59 6.96
C GLN A 87 -8.98 -4.72 5.74
N VAL A 88 -8.54 -5.37 4.68
CA VAL A 88 -8.48 -4.77 3.35
C VAL A 88 -9.86 -4.85 2.72
N LEU A 89 -10.47 -3.69 2.54
CA LEU A 89 -11.80 -3.54 1.94
C LEU A 89 -11.73 -3.67 0.42
N TRP A 90 -10.71 -3.02 -0.18
CA TRP A 90 -10.35 -3.20 -1.57
C TRP A 90 -8.86 -2.96 -1.79
N LEU A 91 -8.32 -3.61 -2.82
CA LEU A 91 -6.99 -3.36 -3.35
C LEU A 91 -7.09 -3.42 -4.87
N LYS A 92 -6.80 -2.30 -5.53
CA LYS A 92 -7.03 -2.14 -6.97
C LYS A 92 -5.75 -1.76 -7.69
N VAL A 93 -5.50 -2.41 -8.83
CA VAL A 93 -4.52 -2.00 -9.82
C VAL A 93 -5.23 -1.37 -11.00
N TRP A 94 -4.74 -0.22 -11.48
CA TRP A 94 -5.35 0.50 -12.60
C TRP A 94 -4.31 1.26 -13.43
N TRP A 95 -4.73 1.75 -14.61
CA TRP A 95 -3.87 2.51 -15.52
C TRP A 95 -3.73 3.99 -15.15
N THR A 96 -4.53 4.50 -14.20
CA THR A 96 -4.43 5.86 -13.68
C THR A 96 -4.85 5.95 -12.20
N ASN A 97 -4.25 6.89 -11.48
CA ASN A 97 -4.62 7.27 -10.11
C ASN A 97 -5.10 8.72 -10.00
N ARG A 98 -5.16 9.46 -11.13
CA ARG A 98 -5.43 10.91 -11.14
C ARG A 98 -6.91 11.28 -11.14
N ASN A 99 -7.79 10.29 -11.31
CA ASN A 99 -9.21 10.53 -11.42
C ASN A 99 -9.93 10.06 -10.14
N PRO A 100 -10.50 10.97 -9.33
CA PRO A 100 -11.15 10.62 -8.08
C PRO A 100 -12.42 9.76 -8.27
N ARG A 101 -12.97 9.70 -9.49
CA ARG A 101 -14.13 8.85 -9.82
C ARG A 101 -13.84 7.37 -9.55
N LEU A 102 -12.60 6.91 -9.75
CA LEU A 102 -12.21 5.53 -9.46
C LEU A 102 -12.37 5.20 -7.97
N ILE A 103 -11.84 6.08 -7.12
CA ILE A 103 -11.90 5.92 -5.66
C ILE A 103 -13.35 5.95 -5.20
N CYS A 104 -14.14 6.88 -5.72
CA CYS A 104 -15.57 6.98 -5.43
C CYS A 104 -16.35 5.74 -5.90
N GLY A 105 -16.02 5.19 -7.07
CA GLY A 105 -16.61 3.95 -7.59
C GLY A 105 -16.34 2.76 -6.67
N TRP A 106 -15.07 2.53 -6.32
CA TRP A 106 -14.67 1.44 -5.41
C TRP A 106 -15.26 1.60 -4.01
N TYR A 107 -15.35 2.83 -3.51
CA TYR A 107 -16.04 3.14 -2.26
C TYR A 107 -17.52 2.74 -2.34
N CYS A 108 -18.23 3.17 -3.39
CA CYS A 108 -19.65 2.83 -3.57
C CYS A 108 -19.86 1.32 -3.74
N ASP A 109 -19.00 0.63 -4.49
CA ASP A 109 -19.02 -0.83 -4.63
C ASP A 109 -18.88 -1.52 -3.27
N THR A 110 -17.96 -1.03 -2.44
CA THR A 110 -17.68 -1.58 -1.11
C THR A 110 -18.84 -1.33 -0.15
N VAL A 111 -19.40 -0.12 -0.13
CA VAL A 111 -20.58 0.22 0.67
C VAL A 111 -21.77 -0.65 0.26
N ALA A 112 -22.01 -0.84 -1.03
CA ALA A 112 -23.07 -1.71 -1.54
C ALA A 112 -22.85 -3.18 -1.12
N LYS A 113 -21.60 -3.67 -1.18
CA LYS A 113 -21.23 -5.02 -0.77
C LYS A 113 -21.43 -5.27 0.73
N LEU A 114 -21.05 -4.30 1.57
CA LEU A 114 -21.11 -4.43 3.03
C LEU A 114 -22.47 -4.05 3.63
N GLY A 115 -23.32 -3.35 2.87
CA GLY A 115 -24.62 -2.87 3.36
C GLY A 115 -24.53 -1.67 4.31
N GLY A 116 -23.35 -1.06 4.44
CA GLY A 116 -23.11 0.06 5.34
C GLY A 116 -21.87 0.86 4.98
N MET A 117 -21.82 2.10 5.44
CA MET A 117 -20.69 3.02 5.24
C MET A 117 -20.05 3.42 6.57
N PRO A 118 -18.77 3.85 6.59
CA PRO A 118 -18.12 4.24 7.84
C PRO A 118 -18.63 5.59 8.37
N LEU A 119 -18.40 5.86 9.66
CA LEU A 119 -18.65 7.19 10.23
C LEU A 119 -17.73 8.26 9.62
N VAL A 120 -16.47 7.90 9.40
CA VAL A 120 -15.44 8.83 8.90
C VAL A 120 -14.60 8.15 7.82
N THR A 121 -14.22 8.92 6.81
CA THR A 121 -13.19 8.52 5.85
C THR A 121 -11.92 9.33 6.05
N GLN A 122 -10.75 8.72 5.84
CA GLN A 122 -9.44 9.36 5.95
C GLN A 122 -8.59 9.09 4.72
N SER A 123 -8.02 10.15 4.16
CA SER A 123 -7.00 10.09 3.12
C SER A 123 -5.90 11.11 3.42
N ASP A 124 -4.69 10.92 2.89
CA ASP A 124 -3.62 11.92 3.03
C ASP A 124 -4.02 13.20 2.29
N PRO A 125 -3.95 14.39 2.91
CA PRO A 125 -4.00 15.63 2.15
C PRO A 125 -2.80 15.70 1.21
N ARG A 126 -3.04 16.03 -0.06
CA ARG A 126 -1.96 16.30 -1.03
C ARG A 126 -1.03 17.39 -0.48
N SER A 127 0.25 17.31 -0.83
CA SER A 127 1.37 18.12 -0.27
C SER A 127 1.29 19.65 -0.47
N GLU A 128 0.19 20.18 -1.00
CA GLU A 128 0.03 21.59 -1.38
C GLU A 128 -0.46 22.49 -0.24
N ASN A 129 -0.90 21.91 0.88
CA ASN A 129 -1.34 22.68 2.05
C ASN A 129 -0.18 22.89 3.02
N ASN A 130 0.56 23.98 2.81
CA ASN A 130 1.59 24.49 3.70
C ASN A 130 1.12 24.54 5.17
N GLY A 131 1.64 23.61 5.98
CA GLY A 131 2.03 23.87 7.37
C GLY A 131 0.99 23.98 8.48
N ILE A 132 -0.32 24.15 8.24
CA ILE A 132 -1.21 24.57 9.35
C ILE A 132 -1.90 23.40 10.10
N PHE A 133 -2.11 22.23 9.48
CA PHE A 133 -2.74 21.07 10.16
C PHE A 133 -2.09 19.73 9.80
N LYS A 134 -0.76 19.61 9.93
CA LYS A 134 -0.06 18.32 9.83
C LYS A 134 -0.33 17.45 11.07
N GLY A 135 -1.51 16.85 11.16
CA GLY A 135 -1.72 15.69 12.02
C GLY A 135 -0.87 14.53 11.51
N SER A 136 0.30 14.31 12.10
CA SER A 136 1.37 13.42 11.63
C SER A 136 1.09 11.90 11.76
N HIS A 137 -0.18 11.53 11.88
CA HIS A 137 -0.63 10.18 12.25
C HIS A 137 -1.71 9.61 11.31
N ARG A 138 -2.08 10.32 10.23
CA ARG A 138 -3.28 10.00 9.45
C ARG A 138 -3.17 8.75 8.55
N ASN A 139 -2.00 8.46 7.98
CA ASN A 139 -1.81 7.32 7.05
C ASN A 139 -0.94 6.17 7.59
N ILE A 140 -0.89 5.95 8.91
CA ILE A 140 -0.04 4.89 9.49
C ILE A 140 -0.44 3.50 8.97
N LYS A 141 -1.74 3.22 8.91
CA LYS A 141 -2.26 1.90 8.54
C LYS A 141 -2.06 1.55 7.07
N PRO A 142 -2.41 2.44 6.11
CA PRO A 142 -2.03 2.23 4.71
C PRO A 142 -0.52 2.08 4.49
N LYS A 143 0.32 2.88 5.16
CA LYS A 143 1.78 2.76 5.03
C LYS A 143 2.31 1.40 5.50
N ILE A 144 1.80 0.90 6.62
CA ILE A 144 2.13 -0.45 7.11
C ILE A 144 1.69 -1.50 6.09
N PHE A 145 0.47 -1.38 5.55
CA PHE A 145 -0.04 -2.29 4.54
C PHE A 145 0.82 -2.31 3.28
N TRP A 146 1.15 -1.14 2.71
CA TRP A 146 2.02 -1.05 1.54
C TRP A 146 3.39 -1.67 1.78
N ASN A 147 3.95 -1.51 2.97
CA ASN A 147 5.20 -2.18 3.33
C ASN A 147 5.07 -3.72 3.31
N GLN A 148 3.97 -4.27 3.83
CA GLN A 148 3.71 -5.71 3.79
C GLN A 148 3.55 -6.22 2.36
N LEU A 149 2.76 -5.52 1.52
CA LEU A 149 2.57 -5.86 0.11
C LEU A 149 3.90 -5.88 -0.63
N ARG A 150 4.73 -4.84 -0.45
CA ARG A 150 6.05 -4.71 -1.09
C ARG A 150 7.06 -5.77 -0.68
N ARG A 151 6.94 -6.33 0.51
CA ARG A 151 7.88 -7.35 1.00
C ARG A 151 7.46 -8.77 0.63
N ARG A 152 6.15 -9.01 0.52
CA ARG A 152 5.61 -10.37 0.45
C ARG A 152 5.00 -10.73 -0.90
N TRP A 153 4.52 -9.74 -1.65
CA TRP A 153 3.77 -9.96 -2.89
C TRP A 153 4.44 -9.29 -4.09
N SER A 154 4.73 -7.98 -4.01
CA SER A 154 5.27 -7.21 -5.15
C SER A 154 6.53 -7.80 -5.79
N PRO A 155 7.54 -8.33 -5.04
CA PRO A 155 8.77 -8.82 -5.64
C PRO A 155 8.57 -10.02 -6.57
N GLY A 156 7.48 -10.78 -6.39
CA GLY A 156 7.13 -11.91 -7.27
C GLY A 156 6.79 -11.45 -8.70
N PHE A 157 6.21 -10.26 -8.84
CA PHE A 157 5.74 -9.70 -10.11
C PHE A 157 6.72 -8.67 -10.67
N GLU A 158 7.35 -7.87 -9.81
CA GLU A 158 8.32 -6.85 -10.22
C GLU A 158 9.46 -7.44 -11.05
N ARG A 159 9.96 -8.64 -10.70
CA ARG A 159 10.99 -9.32 -11.50
C ARG A 159 10.56 -9.55 -12.96
N LEU A 160 9.33 -9.99 -13.18
CA LEU A 160 8.79 -10.24 -14.52
C LEU A 160 8.57 -8.92 -15.28
N LEU A 161 8.01 -7.92 -14.61
CA LEU A 161 7.73 -6.61 -15.20
C LEU A 161 9.02 -5.85 -15.55
N ASP A 162 10.02 -5.88 -14.66
CA ASP A 162 11.32 -5.28 -14.91
C ASP A 162 12.06 -6.02 -16.04
N TYR A 163 11.97 -7.35 -16.12
CA TYR A 163 12.51 -8.09 -17.26
C TYR A 163 11.89 -7.65 -18.59
N GLY A 164 10.55 -7.55 -18.66
CA GLY A 164 9.87 -7.11 -19.87
C GLY A 164 10.26 -5.69 -20.31
N LEU A 165 10.46 -4.78 -19.35
CA LEU A 165 10.90 -3.42 -19.62
C LEU A 165 12.37 -3.35 -20.06
N ASN A 166 13.26 -4.05 -19.36
CA ASN A 166 14.71 -3.98 -19.59
C ASN A 166 15.15 -4.65 -20.89
N GLU A 167 14.49 -5.74 -21.28
CA GLU A 167 14.76 -6.45 -22.54
C GLU A 167 14.02 -5.84 -23.75
N GLY A 168 13.25 -4.76 -23.53
CA GLY A 168 12.49 -4.11 -24.60
C GLY A 168 11.29 -4.91 -25.13
N LEU A 169 10.81 -5.90 -24.38
CA LEU A 169 9.59 -6.66 -24.69
C LEU A 169 8.32 -5.82 -24.46
N TYR A 170 8.43 -4.79 -23.63
CA TYR A 170 7.37 -3.82 -23.35
C TYR A 170 7.94 -2.41 -23.29
N ASN A 171 7.42 -1.53 -24.14
CA ASN A 171 7.67 -0.10 -24.11
C ASN A 171 6.42 0.65 -23.58
N PRO A 172 6.46 1.23 -22.37
CA PRO A 172 5.33 1.96 -21.79
C PRO A 172 5.00 3.29 -22.50
N ASP A 173 5.93 3.80 -23.31
CA ASP A 173 5.74 5.02 -24.09
C ASP A 173 5.10 4.74 -25.46
N ASP A 174 5.12 3.48 -25.92
CA ASP A 174 4.39 3.05 -27.11
C ASP A 174 2.89 2.84 -26.77
N PRO A 175 1.96 3.58 -27.39
CA PRO A 175 0.54 3.48 -27.06
C PRO A 175 -0.06 2.10 -27.32
N LEU A 176 0.35 1.40 -28.39
CA LEU A 176 -0.19 0.10 -28.74
C LEU A 176 0.27 -0.97 -27.76
N GLN A 177 1.56 -0.98 -27.42
CA GLN A 177 2.11 -1.88 -26.42
C GLN A 177 1.51 -1.61 -25.05
N ARG A 178 1.35 -0.33 -24.66
CA ARG A 178 0.71 0.05 -23.40
C ARG A 178 -0.74 -0.42 -23.30
N LEU A 179 -1.56 -0.19 -24.33
CA LEU A 179 -2.95 -0.66 -24.35
C LEU A 179 -3.03 -2.19 -24.30
N THR A 180 -2.16 -2.87 -25.06
CA THR A 180 -2.07 -4.34 -25.04
C THR A 180 -1.67 -4.84 -23.65
N PHE A 181 -0.67 -4.22 -23.04
CA PHE A 181 -0.20 -4.52 -21.70
C PHE A 181 -1.30 -4.31 -20.67
N HIS A 182 -2.00 -3.16 -20.69
CA HIS A 182 -3.12 -2.89 -19.80
C HIS A 182 -4.23 -3.94 -19.95
N TYR A 183 -4.66 -4.22 -21.18
CA TYR A 183 -5.73 -5.18 -21.47
C TYR A 183 -5.45 -6.60 -20.94
N ILE A 184 -4.18 -7.02 -20.94
CA ILE A 184 -3.77 -8.37 -20.51
C ILE A 184 -3.38 -8.41 -19.03
N PHE A 185 -2.49 -7.52 -18.61
CA PHE A 185 -1.85 -7.60 -17.29
C PHE A 185 -2.72 -7.06 -16.16
N ILE A 186 -3.53 -6.02 -16.38
CA ILE A 186 -4.33 -5.45 -15.28
C ILE A 186 -5.36 -6.46 -14.74
N PRO A 187 -6.17 -7.15 -15.57
CA PRO A 187 -7.10 -8.17 -15.06
C PRO A 187 -6.37 -9.30 -14.34
N TRP A 188 -5.27 -9.81 -14.92
CA TRP A 188 -4.47 -10.87 -14.32
C TRP A 188 -3.86 -10.45 -12.97
N LEU A 189 -3.26 -9.27 -12.89
CA LEU A 189 -2.71 -8.73 -11.64
C LEU A 189 -3.82 -8.46 -10.61
N GLN A 190 -5.00 -8.04 -11.05
CA GLN A 190 -6.13 -7.83 -10.17
C GLN A 190 -6.58 -9.16 -9.54
N ASP A 191 -6.66 -10.25 -10.29
CA ASP A 191 -6.97 -11.58 -9.75
C ASP A 191 -5.94 -12.01 -8.69
N GLU A 192 -4.64 -11.80 -8.96
CA GLU A 192 -3.57 -12.11 -8.00
C GLU A 192 -3.60 -11.23 -6.74
N LEU A 193 -4.01 -9.96 -6.88
CA LEU A 193 -4.23 -9.05 -5.75
C LEU A 193 -5.45 -9.48 -4.94
N ASP A 194 -6.53 -9.92 -5.58
CA ASP A 194 -7.73 -10.39 -4.90
C ASP A 194 -7.44 -11.66 -4.08
N LEU A 195 -6.64 -12.61 -4.62
CA LEU A 195 -6.12 -13.76 -3.87
C LEU A 195 -5.18 -13.36 -2.72
N PHE A 196 -4.40 -12.30 -2.90
CA PHE A 196 -3.59 -11.76 -1.80
C PHE A 196 -4.46 -11.18 -0.70
N VAL A 197 -5.48 -10.38 -1.05
CA VAL A 197 -6.41 -9.76 -0.10
C VAL A 197 -7.15 -10.81 0.71
N ASP A 198 -7.67 -11.83 0.05
CA ASP A 198 -8.35 -12.94 0.72
C ASP A 198 -7.45 -13.61 1.76
N ARG A 199 -6.23 -14.00 1.36
CA ARG A 199 -5.25 -14.58 2.29
C ARG A 199 -4.88 -13.61 3.40
N PHE A 200 -4.69 -12.33 3.10
CA PHE A 200 -4.30 -11.33 4.09
C PHE A 200 -5.38 -11.17 5.17
N ASN A 201 -6.65 -11.10 4.76
CA ASN A 201 -7.78 -10.91 5.66
C ASN A 201 -8.08 -12.13 6.53
N HIS A 202 -7.76 -13.34 6.05
CA HIS A 202 -8.02 -14.60 6.77
C HIS A 202 -6.78 -15.20 7.46
N THR A 203 -5.60 -14.60 7.32
CA THR A 203 -4.39 -15.05 8.01
C THR A 203 -4.27 -14.38 9.37
N LEU A 204 -3.98 -15.15 10.43
CA LEU A 204 -3.73 -14.61 11.76
C LEU A 204 -2.42 -13.81 11.78
N PRO A 205 -2.44 -12.50 12.04
CA PRO A 205 -1.22 -11.71 12.14
C PRO A 205 -0.41 -12.09 13.38
N ARG A 206 0.92 -11.95 13.29
CA ARG A 206 1.78 -12.13 14.47
C ARG A 206 1.35 -11.18 15.58
N HIS A 207 1.29 -11.71 16.80
CA HIS A 207 0.95 -10.93 17.97
C HIS A 207 1.98 -9.81 18.21
N ASN A 208 1.51 -8.60 18.49
CA ASN A 208 2.36 -7.46 18.81
C ASN A 208 1.91 -6.84 20.13
N ARG A 209 2.74 -6.98 21.18
CA ARG A 209 2.45 -6.50 22.55
C ARG A 209 2.26 -4.98 22.66
N ASN A 210 2.70 -4.22 21.67
CA ASN A 210 2.58 -2.75 21.64
C ASN A 210 1.36 -2.27 20.83
N LYS A 211 0.60 -3.18 20.22
CA LYS A 211 -0.62 -2.87 19.47
C LYS A 211 -1.77 -2.71 20.46
N ILE A 212 -2.42 -1.54 20.44
CA ILE A 212 -3.63 -1.25 21.24
C ILE A 212 -4.88 -1.85 20.59
N LEU A 213 -4.92 -1.84 19.25
CA LEU A 213 -6.00 -2.42 18.46
C LEU A 213 -6.05 -3.95 18.58
N PRO A 214 -7.22 -4.58 18.39
CA PRO A 214 -7.45 -6.00 18.65
C PRO A 214 -6.50 -6.93 17.88
N HIS A 215 -6.20 -8.09 18.46
CA HIS A 215 -5.38 -9.14 17.83
C HIS A 215 -6.28 -10.28 17.38
N GLY A 216 -6.19 -10.64 16.10
CA GLY A 216 -7.06 -11.62 15.48
C GLY A 216 -6.92 -11.55 13.96
N ARG A 217 -7.60 -12.46 13.26
CA ARG A 217 -7.71 -12.35 11.81
C ARG A 217 -8.53 -11.10 11.48
N PRO A 218 -8.11 -10.28 10.51
CA PRO A 218 -8.86 -9.09 10.15
C PRO A 218 -10.33 -9.35 9.83
N ALA A 219 -10.64 -10.42 9.10
CA ALA A 219 -12.02 -10.81 8.79
C ALA A 219 -12.84 -11.10 10.05
N ASP A 220 -12.35 -11.97 10.95
CA ASP A 220 -13.03 -12.32 12.19
C ASP A 220 -13.33 -11.09 13.07
N ILE A 221 -12.37 -10.16 13.19
CA ILE A 221 -12.55 -8.92 13.97
C ILE A 221 -13.62 -8.03 13.34
N PHE A 222 -13.64 -7.95 12.01
CA PHE A 222 -14.59 -7.11 11.29
C PHE A 222 -16.02 -7.68 11.35
N GLU A 223 -16.16 -8.99 11.18
CA GLU A 223 -17.47 -9.66 11.14
C GLU A 223 -18.09 -9.85 12.52
N GLN A 224 -17.26 -9.98 13.57
CA GLN A 224 -17.70 -10.25 14.95
C GLN A 224 -16.99 -9.33 15.95
N PRO A 225 -17.16 -7.99 15.85
CA PRO A 225 -16.46 -7.03 16.69
C PRO A 225 -16.73 -7.20 18.20
N GLU A 226 -17.89 -7.75 18.56
CA GLU A 226 -18.29 -8.04 19.94
C GLU A 226 -17.35 -9.04 20.63
N ASN A 227 -16.73 -9.96 19.88
CA ASN A 227 -15.73 -10.90 20.41
C ASN A 227 -14.40 -10.21 20.75
N PHE A 228 -14.25 -8.93 20.39
CA PHE A 228 -13.06 -8.12 20.58
C PHE A 228 -13.35 -6.84 21.38
N GLU A 229 -14.37 -6.89 22.25
CA GLU A 229 -14.79 -5.78 23.13
C GLU A 229 -15.10 -4.49 22.34
N SER A 230 -15.68 -4.65 21.15
CA SER A 230 -16.01 -3.56 20.25
C SER A 230 -17.39 -3.73 19.62
N GLN A 231 -17.75 -2.83 18.72
CA GLN A 231 -19.02 -2.84 17.99
C GLN A 231 -18.83 -2.32 16.56
N ASP A 232 -19.83 -2.59 15.72
CA ASP A 232 -19.93 -2.02 14.38
C ASP A 232 -20.58 -0.62 14.44
N PHE A 233 -19.90 0.37 13.86
CA PHE A 233 -20.37 1.75 13.74
C PHE A 233 -20.93 2.08 12.34
N SER A 234 -21.24 1.08 11.52
CA SER A 234 -21.76 1.27 10.17
C SER A 234 -23.08 2.06 10.16
N ILE A 235 -23.23 2.94 9.16
CA ILE A 235 -24.47 3.69 8.91
C ILE A 235 -25.21 3.04 7.74
N LEU A 236 -26.46 2.61 7.99
CA LEU A 236 -27.30 1.79 7.09
C LEU A 236 -28.16 2.56 6.06
N HIS A 237 -28.02 3.88 5.92
CA HIS A 237 -28.92 4.67 5.08
C HIS A 237 -28.43 4.82 3.63
N LEU A 238 -28.78 3.87 2.75
CA LEU A 238 -28.33 3.80 1.34
C LEU A 238 -29.30 4.26 0.22
N PRO A 239 -30.48 4.89 0.44
CA PRO A 239 -31.37 5.22 -0.69
C PRO A 239 -30.71 6.15 -1.73
N SER A 240 -29.74 6.97 -1.31
CA SER A 240 -28.98 7.88 -2.19
C SER A 240 -27.65 7.32 -2.70
N LEU A 241 -27.27 6.07 -2.40
CA LEU A 241 -25.97 5.53 -2.86
C LEU A 241 -25.88 5.51 -4.39
N ASN A 242 -26.98 5.14 -5.05
CA ASN A 242 -27.08 5.17 -6.51
C ASN A 242 -27.00 6.61 -7.06
N GLU A 243 -27.59 7.58 -6.37
CA GLU A 243 -27.53 9.00 -6.74
C GLU A 243 -26.09 9.53 -6.63
N VAL A 244 -25.41 9.22 -5.52
CA VAL A 244 -24.00 9.56 -5.30
C VAL A 244 -23.12 8.91 -6.36
N ARG A 245 -23.32 7.61 -6.64
CA ARG A 245 -22.58 6.91 -7.68
C ARG A 245 -22.79 7.56 -9.04
N ASN A 246 -24.02 7.81 -9.45
CA ASN A 246 -24.30 8.42 -10.76
C ASN A 246 -23.72 9.84 -10.88
N MET A 247 -23.74 10.62 -9.80
CA MET A 247 -23.21 11.98 -9.78
C MET A 247 -21.67 12.00 -9.84
N TYR A 248 -21.01 11.20 -8.99
CA TYR A 248 -19.56 11.31 -8.78
C TYR A 248 -18.75 10.19 -9.44
N ALA A 249 -19.35 9.06 -9.79
CA ALA A 249 -18.67 7.88 -10.31
C ALA A 249 -19.57 7.09 -11.28
N SER A 250 -20.19 7.78 -12.26
CA SER A 250 -21.08 7.14 -13.24
C SER A 250 -20.39 5.93 -13.88
N PRO A 251 -21.02 4.74 -13.87
CA PRO A 251 -20.44 3.52 -14.46
C PRO A 251 -20.03 3.67 -15.93
N ASP A 252 -20.73 4.54 -16.67
CA ASP A 252 -20.48 4.79 -18.10
C ASP A 252 -19.31 5.76 -18.34
N HIS A 253 -18.63 6.24 -17.29
CA HIS A 253 -17.51 7.14 -17.46
C HIS A 253 -16.29 6.38 -18.04
N PRO A 254 -15.64 6.88 -19.11
CA PRO A 254 -14.51 6.19 -19.78
C PRO A 254 -13.28 5.86 -18.91
N VAL A 255 -13.25 6.34 -17.67
CA VAL A 255 -12.15 6.03 -16.73
C VAL A 255 -12.25 4.62 -16.18
N PHE A 256 -13.47 4.06 -16.17
CA PHE A 256 -13.73 2.68 -15.77
C PHE A 256 -13.44 1.68 -16.90
N GLU A 257 -13.20 2.18 -18.11
CA GLU A 257 -12.72 1.36 -19.22
C GLU A 257 -11.21 1.15 -19.07
N LEU A 258 -10.78 -0.10 -19.16
CA LEU A 258 -9.37 -0.47 -19.05
C LEU A 258 -8.55 0.05 -20.25
N VAL A 259 -9.17 0.02 -21.42
CA VAL A 259 -8.66 0.46 -22.71
C VAL A 259 -9.84 0.99 -23.53
N PRO A 260 -9.60 1.81 -24.58
CA PRO A 260 -10.68 2.29 -25.44
C PRO A 260 -11.55 1.13 -25.99
N PRO A 261 -12.88 1.29 -26.10
CA PRO A 261 -13.79 0.20 -26.49
C PRO A 261 -13.46 -0.41 -27.85
N ALA A 262 -13.03 0.42 -28.80
CA ALA A 262 -12.58 -0.04 -30.12
C ALA A 262 -11.37 -0.99 -30.04
N PHE A 263 -10.42 -0.69 -29.15
CA PHE A 263 -9.26 -1.56 -28.91
C PHE A 263 -9.70 -2.87 -28.25
N ALA A 264 -10.55 -2.80 -27.21
CA ALA A 264 -11.06 -3.99 -26.53
C ALA A 264 -11.80 -4.94 -27.48
N GLN A 265 -12.60 -4.39 -28.42
CA GLN A 265 -13.30 -5.18 -29.42
C GLN A 265 -12.33 -5.92 -30.36
N GLN A 266 -11.28 -5.25 -30.82
CA GLN A 266 -10.27 -5.88 -31.68
C GLN A 266 -9.43 -6.92 -30.94
N ALA A 267 -8.98 -6.58 -29.72
CA ALA A 267 -8.17 -7.47 -28.89
C ALA A 267 -8.95 -8.76 -28.52
N SER A 268 -10.22 -8.63 -28.13
CA SER A 268 -11.07 -9.79 -27.83
C SER A 268 -11.33 -10.67 -29.06
N ALA A 269 -11.55 -10.08 -30.23
CA ALA A 269 -11.70 -10.81 -31.49
C ALA A 269 -10.41 -11.57 -31.86
N PHE A 270 -9.25 -10.94 -31.70
CA PHE A 270 -7.94 -11.56 -31.96
C PHE A 270 -7.68 -12.77 -31.05
N ILE A 271 -7.91 -12.62 -29.74
CA ILE A 271 -7.73 -13.71 -28.77
C ILE A 271 -8.70 -14.86 -29.05
N SER A 272 -9.96 -14.55 -29.38
CA SER A 272 -10.98 -15.55 -29.68
C SER A 272 -10.62 -16.38 -30.91
N LYS A 273 -10.14 -15.71 -31.98
CA LYS A 273 -9.68 -16.38 -33.21
C LYS A 273 -8.52 -17.35 -32.94
N ARG A 274 -7.57 -16.98 -32.07
CA ARG A 274 -6.45 -17.83 -31.68
C ARG A 274 -6.86 -19.04 -30.84
N ARG A 275 -7.86 -18.89 -29.97
CA ARG A 275 -8.41 -20.01 -29.17
C ARG A 275 -9.16 -21.05 -30.03
N THR A 276 -9.75 -20.63 -31.14
CA THR A 276 -10.39 -21.54 -32.10
C THR A 276 -9.41 -22.24 -33.04
N SER A 277 -8.22 -21.68 -33.27
CA SER A 277 -7.21 -22.22 -34.19
C SER A 277 -6.19 -23.17 -33.54
N THR A 278 -6.21 -23.37 -32.22
CA THR A 278 -5.31 -24.30 -31.49
C THR A 278 -5.59 -25.80 -31.74
N GLY A 279 -6.18 -26.15 -32.91
CA GLY A 279 -6.33 -27.51 -33.41
C GLY A 279 -5.27 -27.94 -34.44
N VAL A 280 -4.42 -27.06 -34.96
CA VAL A 280 -3.34 -27.41 -35.91
C VAL A 280 -2.09 -26.53 -35.67
N MET A 281 -0.92 -27.15 -35.73
CA MET A 281 0.40 -26.70 -35.26
C MET A 281 1.03 -25.46 -35.96
N ASP A 282 2.08 -24.97 -35.27
CA ASP A 282 3.34 -24.36 -35.76
C ASP A 282 3.25 -22.97 -36.41
N GLN A 283 3.89 -21.96 -35.80
CA GLN A 283 4.20 -20.70 -36.51
C GLN A 283 5.56 -20.11 -36.12
N GLN A 284 6.37 -19.96 -37.17
CA GLN A 284 7.47 -19.00 -37.29
C GLN A 284 6.99 -17.57 -37.03
N ALA A 285 7.88 -16.74 -36.48
CA ALA A 285 7.65 -15.32 -36.21
C ALA A 285 7.21 -14.57 -37.49
N LEU A 286 6.20 -13.70 -37.33
CA LEU A 286 5.73 -12.80 -38.38
C LEU A 286 6.85 -11.84 -38.81
N PRO A 287 6.96 -11.51 -40.12
CA PRO A 287 7.97 -10.59 -40.60
C PRO A 287 7.70 -9.14 -40.17
N ASP A 288 8.80 -8.42 -40.05
CA ASP A 288 9.01 -7.07 -39.52
C ASP A 288 8.49 -5.97 -40.46
N GLU A 289 7.24 -6.07 -40.93
CA GLU A 289 6.60 -5.03 -41.72
C GLU A 289 5.92 -4.03 -40.77
N GLY A 290 6.56 -2.87 -40.64
CA GLY A 290 6.20 -1.79 -39.72
C GLY A 290 4.73 -1.38 -39.78
N PHE A 291 4.00 -1.71 -38.72
CA PHE A 291 2.64 -1.23 -38.50
C PHE A 291 2.70 0.16 -37.83
N VAL A 292 2.60 1.22 -38.63
CA VAL A 292 2.71 2.61 -38.14
C VAL A 292 1.37 3.05 -37.55
N GLY A 293 1.30 3.19 -36.22
CA GLY A 293 0.10 3.57 -35.46
C GLY A 293 -0.42 5.00 -35.66
N SER A 294 -0.08 5.68 -36.76
CA SER A 294 -0.51 7.05 -37.04
C SER A 294 -1.91 7.17 -37.65
N GLU A 295 -2.51 6.06 -38.08
CA GLU A 295 -3.76 6.09 -38.84
C GLU A 295 -5.03 6.03 -37.97
N PHE A 296 -4.92 5.71 -36.66
CA PHE A 296 -6.11 5.32 -35.89
C PHE A 296 -6.61 6.26 -34.79
N MET A 297 -5.87 7.24 -34.26
CA MET A 297 -6.45 8.22 -33.32
C MET A 297 -5.65 9.53 -33.26
N PRO A 298 -6.30 10.69 -33.02
CA PRO A 298 -5.61 11.86 -32.52
C PRO A 298 -4.96 11.48 -31.19
N LEU A 299 -3.63 11.43 -31.19
CA LEU A 299 -2.80 11.17 -30.02
C LEU A 299 -3.22 12.15 -28.92
N MET A 300 -3.80 11.65 -27.83
CA MET A 300 -3.77 12.46 -26.61
C MET A 300 -2.31 12.53 -26.19
N ASP A 301 -1.75 13.74 -26.24
CA ASP A 301 -0.40 14.04 -25.75
C ASP A 301 -0.35 13.73 -24.24
N LEU A 302 0.05 12.51 -23.91
CA LEU A 302 0.38 12.13 -22.56
C LEU A 302 1.84 12.53 -22.30
N PRO A 303 2.15 13.07 -21.11
CA PRO A 303 3.46 13.64 -20.84
C PRO A 303 4.56 12.60 -21.01
N VAL A 304 5.53 12.94 -21.86
CA VAL A 304 6.77 12.19 -22.09
C VAL A 304 7.43 11.85 -20.74
N TYR A 305 7.79 10.58 -20.56
CA TYR A 305 8.63 10.16 -19.45
C TYR A 305 9.96 10.92 -19.49
N ARG A 306 10.23 11.73 -18.46
CA ARG A 306 11.57 12.26 -18.20
C ARG A 306 12.16 11.52 -17.02
N PRO A 307 13.23 10.72 -17.21
CA PRO A 307 14.00 10.23 -16.08
C PRO A 307 14.61 11.44 -15.33
N PRO A 308 14.84 11.34 -14.01
CA PRO A 308 15.59 12.36 -13.29
C PRO A 308 16.98 12.53 -13.92
N THR A 309 17.34 13.74 -14.33
CA THR A 309 18.72 14.07 -14.74
C THR A 309 19.62 14.01 -13.51
N TYR A 310 20.30 12.89 -13.30
CA TYR A 310 21.46 12.83 -12.42
C TYR A 310 22.65 13.45 -13.15
N THR A 311 23.15 14.58 -12.65
CA THR A 311 24.42 15.15 -13.06
C THR A 311 25.55 14.14 -12.86
N ARG A 312 26.27 13.89 -13.95
CA ARG A 312 27.30 12.89 -14.15
C ARG A 312 28.53 13.18 -13.28
N GLY A 313 28.84 12.28 -12.36
CA GLY A 313 30.10 12.30 -11.62
C GLY A 313 30.34 10.98 -10.88
N SER A 314 31.35 10.24 -11.32
CA SER A 314 31.92 9.02 -10.72
C SER A 314 31.33 7.68 -11.16
N SER A 315 32.19 6.94 -11.86
CA SER A 315 32.08 5.58 -12.35
C SER A 315 32.12 4.53 -11.23
N SER A 316 31.10 3.69 -11.14
CA SER A 316 31.22 2.27 -10.78
C SER A 316 29.95 1.55 -11.23
N ALA A 317 30.07 0.28 -11.62
CA ALA A 317 29.04 -0.53 -12.27
C ALA A 317 27.65 -0.41 -11.59
N ASN A 318 26.62 -0.05 -12.37
CA ASN A 318 25.23 -0.02 -11.93
C ASN A 318 24.73 -1.43 -11.59
N LYS A 319 24.95 -1.87 -10.34
CA LYS A 319 23.99 -2.73 -9.67
C LYS A 319 22.80 -1.83 -9.32
N PHE A 320 21.71 -1.96 -10.06
CA PHE A 320 20.40 -1.47 -9.61
C PHE A 320 20.00 -2.31 -8.39
N SER A 321 20.45 -1.85 -7.22
CA SER A 321 20.11 -2.41 -5.94
C SER A 321 18.75 -1.84 -5.51
N SER A 322 17.84 -2.73 -5.12
CA SER A 322 16.52 -2.45 -4.55
C SER A 322 16.59 -1.82 -3.14
N ASN A 323 17.61 -0.99 -2.87
CA ASN A 323 18.04 -0.64 -1.51
C ASN A 323 17.89 0.85 -1.16
N ASP A 324 16.86 1.53 -1.67
CA ASP A 324 16.43 2.79 -1.07
C ASP A 324 15.24 2.52 -0.13
N ASP A 325 15.52 2.69 1.18
CA ASP A 325 14.70 2.46 2.38
C ASP A 325 14.61 1.03 2.95
N GLU A 326 15.75 0.35 3.10
CA GLU A 326 15.83 -0.96 3.80
C GLU A 326 16.07 -0.87 5.33
N SER A 327 16.28 0.32 5.92
CA SER A 327 16.70 0.43 7.33
C SER A 327 15.58 0.47 8.38
N ASP A 328 14.31 0.64 8.00
CA ASP A 328 13.23 0.90 8.98
C ASP A 328 12.35 -0.32 9.35
N TYR A 329 12.65 -1.52 8.82
CA TYR A 329 11.78 -2.68 9.07
C TYR A 329 12.51 -4.04 9.16
N MET A 330 13.81 -4.05 9.44
CA MET A 330 14.54 -5.28 9.78
C MET A 330 14.51 -5.52 11.28
N HIS A 331 13.49 -6.23 11.75
CA HIS A 331 13.57 -6.99 12.99
C HIS A 331 13.12 -8.42 12.72
N GLU A 332 14.05 -9.21 12.20
CA GLU A 332 14.11 -10.65 12.45
C GLU A 332 14.20 -10.86 13.95
N TRP A 333 13.24 -11.59 14.50
CA TRP A 333 13.37 -12.22 15.81
C TRP A 333 13.63 -13.68 15.53
N THR A 334 14.86 -14.12 15.75
CA THR A 334 15.19 -15.53 15.87
C THR A 334 14.77 -15.98 17.26
N ASP A 335 13.89 -16.98 17.31
CA ASP A 335 13.59 -17.72 18.53
C ASP A 335 14.86 -18.42 19.02
N SER A 336 15.15 -18.27 20.31
CA SER A 336 16.04 -19.17 21.04
C SER A 336 15.28 -19.63 22.28
N ASP A 337 14.56 -20.73 22.11
CA ASP A 337 14.17 -21.60 23.20
C ASP A 337 15.45 -22.17 23.83
N GLY A 338 15.69 -21.79 25.08
CA GLY A 338 16.77 -22.28 25.92
C GLY A 338 16.20 -22.63 27.29
N ASN A 339 15.66 -23.84 27.38
CA ASN A 339 15.18 -24.49 28.59
C ASN A 339 16.32 -24.58 29.62
N GLY A 340 16.06 -24.15 30.86
CA GLY A 340 17.03 -24.16 31.96
C GLY A 340 16.32 -24.22 33.31
N SER A 341 15.88 -25.43 33.66
CA SER A 341 15.32 -25.84 34.94
C SER A 341 16.33 -25.80 36.09
N GLY A 342 15.86 -25.53 37.31
CA GLY A 342 16.56 -25.79 38.58
C GLY A 342 16.85 -24.52 39.37
N GLN A 343 16.66 -24.41 40.69
CA GLN A 343 16.15 -25.29 41.74
C GLN A 343 15.83 -24.32 42.88
N ALA A 344 14.68 -24.47 43.52
CA ALA A 344 14.39 -23.77 44.77
C ALA A 344 15.29 -24.36 45.87
N ASP A 345 15.97 -23.51 46.64
CA ASP A 345 16.46 -23.87 47.97
C ASP A 345 16.19 -22.75 48.95
N VAL A 346 15.72 -23.20 50.11
CA VAL A 346 15.14 -22.50 51.24
C VAL A 346 16.19 -22.41 52.35
N ASP A 347 16.20 -21.27 53.07
CA ASP A 347 16.68 -21.06 54.45
C ASP A 347 18.01 -21.66 54.94
N ASN A 348 18.90 -20.78 55.44
CA ASN A 348 19.13 -20.52 56.87
C ASN A 348 20.55 -20.02 57.16
N GLY A 349 20.63 -18.92 57.90
CA GLY A 349 21.36 -18.93 59.17
C GLY A 349 22.88 -18.65 59.20
N ALA A 350 23.17 -17.55 59.90
CA ALA A 350 24.25 -17.41 60.89
C ALA A 350 25.62 -16.85 60.48
N GLN A 351 25.91 -15.69 61.11
CA GLN A 351 27.17 -15.28 61.77
C GLN A 351 28.39 -15.06 60.85
N ALA A 352 29.16 -13.97 60.94
CA ALA A 352 29.38 -12.96 61.97
C ALA A 352 29.82 -11.63 61.33
#